data_AF-A0A1G4EFS0-F1
#
_entry.id   AF-A0A1G4EFS0-F1
#
_cell.length_a   1.000
_cell.length_b   1.000
_cell.length_c   1.000
_cell.angle_alpha   90.00
_cell.angle_beta   90.00
_cell.angle_gamma   90.00
#
_symmetry.space_group_name_H-M   'P 1'
#
loop_
_entity.id
_entity.type
_entity.pdbx_description
1 polymer ?
#
loop_
_entity_poly.entity_id
_entity_poly.type
_entity_poly.pdbx_seq_one_letter_code
_entity_poly.pdbx_strand_id
1 'polypeptide(L)' 'MKGRVYYPEEVKWKMIEMKKDGYSNRTIMEILGIKNVSQIKTWMKWYRADQNYRIQQLVGKQYPFGNGPKELSELEQMV' A
#
# COMPACT_ATOMS: atom_id res chain seq x y z
N MET A 1 -11.98 -20.15 -5.88
CA MET A 1 -11.39 -19.29 -4.85
C MET A 1 -10.56 -18.22 -5.53
N LYS A 2 -10.85 -16.92 -5.33
CA LYS A 2 -10.05 -15.84 -5.95
C LYS A 2 -8.78 -15.67 -5.11
N GLY A 3 -7.64 -16.11 -5.63
CA GLY A 3 -6.35 -15.95 -4.95
C GLY A 3 -6.05 -14.47 -4.68
N ARG A 4 -5.45 -14.19 -3.51
CA ARG A 4 -4.99 -12.83 -3.17
C ARG A 4 -3.93 -12.41 -4.20
N VAL A 5 -4.21 -11.34 -4.95
CA VAL A 5 -3.24 -10.81 -5.92
C VAL A 5 -2.11 -10.13 -5.15
N TYR A 6 -0.89 -10.57 -5.42
CA TYR A 6 0.33 -9.97 -4.87
C TYR A 6 0.89 -8.94 -5.85
N TYR A 7 1.38 -7.82 -5.31
CA TYR A 7 2.11 -6.82 -6.08
C TYR A 7 3.50 -6.63 -5.43
N PRO A 8 4.59 -6.70 -6.22
CA PRO A 8 5.94 -6.44 -5.72
C PRO A 8 6.09 -4.99 -5.27
N GLU A 9 7.09 -4.70 -4.42
CA GLU A 9 7.32 -3.36 -3.90
C GLU A 9 7.55 -2.32 -5.01
N GLU A 10 8.24 -2.72 -6.08
CA GLU A 10 8.50 -1.89 -7.26
C GLU A 10 7.20 -1.33 -7.86
N VAL A 11 6.16 -2.17 -7.95
CA VAL A 11 4.84 -1.75 -8.46
C VAL A 11 4.18 -0.77 -7.50
N LYS A 12 4.32 -0.97 -6.19
CA LYS A 12 3.74 -0.05 -5.19
C LYS A 12 4.45 1.30 -5.19
N TRP A 13 5.77 1.32 -5.32
CA TRP A 13 6.56 2.56 -5.40
C TRP A 13 6.28 3.32 -6.70
N LYS A 14 6.25 2.63 -7.83
CA LYS A 14 5.89 3.21 -9.12
C LYS A 14 4.48 3.79 -9.12
N MET A 15 3.54 3.13 -8.43
CA MET A 15 2.20 3.65 -8.21
C MET A 15 2.22 5.01 -7.48
N ILE A 16 3.00 5.12 -6.41
CA ILE A 16 3.11 6.34 -5.60
C ILE A 16 3.74 7.47 -6.41
N GLU A 17 4.81 7.18 -7.15
CA GLU A 17 5.47 8.13 -8.06
C GLU A 17 4.48 8.68 -9.09
N MET A 18 3.79 7.81 -9.82
CA MET A 18 2.73 8.22 -10.75
C MET A 18 1.62 9.02 -10.06
N LYS A 19 1.33 8.74 -8.78
CA LYS A 19 0.37 9.57 -8.03
C LYS A 19 0.86 10.96 -7.68
N LYS A 20 2.16 11.13 -7.43
CA LYS A 20 2.78 12.43 -7.23
C LYS A 20 2.82 13.23 -8.53
N ASP A 21 3.00 12.54 -9.66
CA ASP A 21 2.99 13.13 -11.00
C ASP A 21 1.58 13.49 -11.51
N GLY A 22 0.53 13.21 -10.71
CA GLY A 22 -0.84 13.61 -11.02
C GLY A 22 -1.63 12.64 -11.89
N TYR A 23 -1.12 11.43 -12.16
CA TYR A 23 -1.84 10.44 -12.95
C TYR A 23 -3.16 10.01 -12.29
N SER A 24 -4.18 9.75 -13.11
CA SER A 24 -5.48 9.25 -12.63
C SER A 24 -5.37 7.82 -12.08
N ASN A 25 -6.29 7.42 -11.18
CA ASN A 25 -6.32 6.03 -10.68
C ASN A 25 -6.48 5.03 -11.81
N ARG A 26 -7.29 5.36 -12.82
CA ARG A 26 -7.56 4.49 -13.97
C ARG A 26 -6.30 4.22 -14.78
N THR A 27 -5.55 5.28 -15.09
CA THR A 27 -4.28 5.20 -15.83
C THR A 27 -3.25 4.37 -15.09
N ILE A 28 -3.14 4.56 -13.78
CA ILE A 28 -2.25 3.79 -12.91
C ILE A 28 -2.65 2.31 -12.88
N MET A 29 -3.94 2.01 -12.76
CA MET A 29 -4.45 0.63 -12.77
C MET A 29 -4.15 -0.08 -14.08
N GLU A 30 -4.29 0.62 -15.21
CA GLU A 30 -4.02 0.09 -16.54
C GLU A 30 -2.52 -0.17 -16.75
N ILE A 31 -1.66 0.80 -16.41
CA ILE A 31 -0.20 0.68 -16.59
C ILE A 31 0.42 -0.36 -15.67
N LEU A 32 -0.04 -0.45 -14.42
CA LEU A 32 0.54 -1.33 -13.40
C LEU A 32 -0.22 -2.65 -13.23
N GLY A 33 -1.28 -2.86 -14.01
CA GLY A 33 -2.14 -4.06 -13.89
C GLY A 33 -2.83 -4.20 -12.53
N ILE A 34 -3.02 -3.09 -11.80
CA ILE A 34 -3.65 -3.10 -10.49
C ILE A 34 -5.15 -3.25 -10.66
N LYS A 35 -5.70 -4.35 -10.16
CA LYS A 35 -7.14 -4.67 -10.32
C LYS A 35 -8.06 -3.84 -9.44
N ASN A 36 -7.58 -3.34 -8.30
CA ASN A 36 -8.42 -2.73 -7.26
C ASN A 36 -7.94 -1.33 -6.88
N VAL A 37 -8.79 -0.33 -7.09
CA VAL A 37 -8.52 1.07 -6.68
C VAL A 37 -8.29 1.22 -5.17
N SER A 38 -8.88 0.36 -4.34
CA SER A 38 -8.67 0.39 -2.89
C SER A 38 -7.21 0.12 -2.51
N GLN A 39 -6.47 -0.67 -3.29
CA GLN A 39 -5.02 -0.89 -3.06
C GLN A 39 -4.23 0.42 -3.26
N ILE A 40 -4.56 1.16 -4.31
CA ILE A 40 -3.97 2.48 -4.59
C ILE A 40 -4.19 3.44 -3.42
N LYS A 41 -5.43 3.51 -2.91
CA LYS A 41 -5.77 4.36 -1.75
C LYS A 41 -5.00 3.96 -0.49
N THR A 42 -4.92 2.65 -0.20
CA THR A 42 -4.22 2.14 0.99
C THR A 42 -2.72 2.44 0.94
N TRP A 43 -2.05 2.19 -0.19
CA TRP A 43 -0.62 2.48 -0.32
C TRP A 43 -0.33 3.98 -0.24
N MET A 44 -1.21 4.83 -0.82
CA MET A 44 -1.07 6.28 -0.68
C MET A 44 -1.30 6.75 0.76
N LYS A 45 -2.22 6.11 1.51
CA LYS A 45 -2.41 6.38 2.95
C LYS A 45 -1.14 6.06 3.74
N TRP A 46 -0.51 4.92 3.48
CA TRP A 46 0.76 4.55 4.13
C TRP A 46 1.89 5.52 3.78
N TYR A 47 2.02 5.89 2.51
CA TYR A 47 3.02 6.88 2.09
C TYR A 47 2.84 8.23 2.79
N ARG A 48 1.61 8.73 2.89
CA ARG A 48 1.31 10.00 3.59
C ARG A 48 1.53 9.95 5.10
N ALA A 49 1.41 8.76 5.70
CA ALA A 49 1.65 8.54 7.11
C ALA A 49 3.10 8.15 7.43
N ASP A 50 4.02 8.28 6.45
CA ASP A 50 5.41 7.85 6.52
C ASP A 50 5.61 6.36 6.88
N GLN A 51 4.59 5.53 6.64
CA GLN A 51 4.59 4.08 6.90
C GLN A 51 5.22 3.31 5.75
N ASN A 52 6.35 3.79 5.24
CA ASN A 52 7.03 3.26 4.06
C ASN A 52 7.48 1.79 4.24
N TYR A 53 7.74 1.40 5.48
CA TYR A 53 8.04 0.02 5.86
C TYR A 53 6.92 -0.98 5.46
N ARG A 54 5.65 -0.55 5.41
CA ARG A 54 4.52 -1.39 4.95
C ARG A 54 4.51 -1.58 3.43
N ILE A 55 5.08 -0.62 2.70
CA ILE A 55 5.20 -0.66 1.23
C ILE A 55 6.33 -1.65 0.84
N GLN A 56 7.46 -1.56 1.54
CA GLN A 56 8.66 -2.39 1.34
C GLN A 56 8.51 -3.86 1.78
N GLN A 57 7.49 -4.19 2.60
CA GLN A 57 7.32 -5.56 3.04
C GLN A 57 6.94 -6.51 1.89
N LEU A 58 7.81 -7.51 1.68
CA LEU A 58 7.54 -8.70 0.88
C LEU A 58 6.45 -9.54 1.57
N VAL A 59 5.38 -9.87 0.84
CA VAL A 59 4.29 -10.70 1.38
C VAL A 59 4.80 -12.13 1.48
N GLY A 60 4.88 -12.63 2.71
CA GLY A 60 5.47 -13.93 3.05
C GLY A 60 6.16 -13.93 4.41
N LYS A 61 6.53 -12.75 4.93
CA LYS A 61 6.88 -12.58 6.34
C LYS A 61 5.63 -12.14 7.10
N GLN A 62 5.20 -12.94 8.06
CA GLN A 62 4.15 -12.55 9.01
C GLN A 62 4.67 -11.37 9.83
N TYR A 63 3.81 -10.38 10.08
CA TYR A 63 4.12 -9.33 11.06
C TYR A 63 4.44 -10.00 12.41
N PRO A 64 5.53 -9.65 13.10
CA PRO A 64 5.60 -9.94 14.52
C PRO A 64 4.47 -9.16 15.20
N PHE A 65 3.45 -9.88 15.66
CA PHE A 65 2.36 -9.33 16.45
C PHE A 65 3.01 -8.66 17.69
N GLY A 66 2.96 -7.33 17.76
CA GLY A 66 3.56 -6.55 18.86
C GLY A 66 4.76 -5.65 18.53
N ASN A 67 5.37 -5.73 17.33
CA ASN A 67 6.53 -4.90 16.95
C ASN A 67 6.28 -4.06 15.67
N GLY A 68 5.09 -3.48 15.52
CA GLY A 68 4.92 -2.32 14.63
C GLY A 68 5.49 -1.06 15.29
N PRO A 69 5.94 -0.04 14.54
CA PRO A 69 6.25 1.26 15.14
C PRO A 69 5.07 1.71 15.99
N LYS A 70 5.36 2.03 17.26
CA LYS A 70 4.42 2.24 18.38
C LYS A 70 3.29 3.24 18.12
N GLU A 71 3.34 4.01 17.04
CA GLU A 71 2.44 5.14 16.74
C GLU A 71 1.11 4.76 16.08
N LEU A 72 0.88 3.49 15.77
CA LEU A 72 -0.32 3.05 15.03
C LEU A 72 -1.48 2.59 15.89
N SER A 73 -1.27 2.40 17.20
CA SER A 73 -2.28 1.85 18.11
C SER A 73 -3.44 2.82 18.41
N GLU A 74 -3.28 4.12 18.12
CA GLU A 74 -4.30 5.13 18.45
C GLU A 74 -5.24 5.45 17.28
N LEU A 75 -4.80 5.27 16.03
CA LEU A 75 -5.59 5.65 14.84
C LEU A 75 -6.66 4.62 14.42
N GLU A 76 -6.67 3.41 14.98
CA GLU A 76 -7.71 2.40 14.76
C GLU A 76 -8.80 2.36 15.85
N GLN A 77 -8.66 3.14 16.94
CA GLN A 77 -9.61 3.13 18.07
C GLN A 77 -10.62 4.29 18.10
N MET A 78 -10.60 5.22 17.13
CA MET A 78 -11.72 6.16 16.97
C MET A 78 -12.85 5.48 16.17
N VAL A 79 -13.69 4.77 16.91
CA VAL A 79 -15.08 4.41 16.58
C VAL A 79 -15.92 5.66 16.33
#